data_AF-A0A843HST0-F1
#
_entry.id   AF-A0A843HST0-F1
#
_cell.length_a   1.000
_cell.length_b   1.000
_cell.length_c   1.000
_cell.angle_alpha   90.00
_cell.angle_beta   90.00
_cell.angle_gamma   90.00
#
_symmetry.space_group_name_H-M   'P 1'
#
loop_
_entity.id
_entity.type
_entity.pdbx_description
1 polymer ?
#
loop_
_entity_poly.entity_id
_entity_poly.type
_entity_poly.pdbx_seq_one_letter_code
_entity_poly.pdbx_strand_id
1 'polypeptide(L)'
;MGIPVFITGRSGTGKTYSTKRMGRDKVCFISVQKPRLPYRGDFVEHYKTDRSSTIVNILKNTDKKIVVIDDAQYLMANEYLRRADEKSYDKFTDIGVAFRNLVDTVDELPDDVVVYFMWHTDTKDGLTQMKTVGRMVDQYITPEGLSDIVLETAVVDGKYYFMTQNNGHNGVKSPEGMFPEFSIDNDLQYVDDSIRNYYYFENAKTDDEIKVEAQEHIGEVEPPKRRERKRRGSEDETPAVVAEETKEVLMNEPAVPFEEEKPKRNRRRKEQ
;
A
#
# COMPACT_ATOMS: atom_id res chain seq x y z
N MET A 1 -11.97 4.55 -13.57
CA MET A 1 -11.23 3.47 -12.89
C MET A 1 -11.44 3.68 -11.42
N GLY A 2 -11.85 2.64 -10.69
CA GLY A 2 -11.97 2.74 -9.24
C GLY A 2 -10.64 3.14 -8.59
N ILE A 3 -10.71 3.64 -7.36
CA ILE A 3 -9.57 4.22 -6.66
C ILE A 3 -9.11 3.26 -5.55
N PRO A 4 -7.94 2.60 -5.70
CA PRO A 4 -7.34 1.88 -4.60
C PRO A 4 -6.73 2.88 -3.61
N VAL A 5 -7.01 2.74 -2.32
CA VAL A 5 -6.44 3.57 -1.25
C VAL A 5 -5.83 2.67 -0.19
N PHE A 6 -4.57 2.89 0.18
CA PHE A 6 -3.94 2.12 1.24
C PHE A 6 -3.95 2.88 2.57
N ILE A 7 -4.49 2.23 3.60
CA ILE A 7 -4.41 2.69 4.98
C ILE A 7 -3.42 1.79 5.71
N THR A 8 -2.22 2.31 5.92
CA THR A 8 -1.08 1.54 6.38
C THR A 8 -0.79 1.79 7.86
N GLY A 9 -0.21 0.81 8.54
CA GLY A 9 0.38 1.03 9.87
C GLY A 9 0.50 -0.21 10.73
N ARG A 10 1.11 -0.05 11.92
CA ARG A 10 1.34 -1.16 12.85
C ARG A 10 0.02 -1.72 13.42
N SER A 11 0.13 -2.83 14.15
CA SER A 11 -1.02 -3.33 14.91
C SER A 11 -1.36 -2.36 16.06
N GLY A 12 -2.65 -2.14 16.30
CA GLY A 12 -3.12 -1.30 17.40
C GLY A 12 -3.10 0.22 17.15
N THR A 13 -2.80 0.67 15.93
CA THR A 13 -2.72 2.09 15.57
C THR A 13 -4.02 2.66 14.98
N GLY A 14 -5.15 1.97 15.13
CA GLY A 14 -6.46 2.52 14.79
C GLY A 14 -6.99 2.24 13.38
N LYS A 15 -6.30 1.49 12.51
CA LYS A 15 -6.76 1.16 11.13
C LYS A 15 -8.26 0.79 11.06
N THR A 16 -8.68 -0.29 11.70
CA THR A 16 -10.11 -0.68 11.73
C THR A 16 -10.98 0.33 12.46
N TYR A 17 -10.48 0.96 13.53
CA TYR A 17 -11.26 1.91 14.34
C TYR A 17 -11.63 3.18 13.57
N SER A 18 -10.80 3.60 12.62
CA SER A 18 -11.05 4.77 11.76
C SER A 18 -12.37 4.70 10.97
N THR A 19 -12.90 3.50 10.76
CA THR A 19 -14.18 3.27 10.07
C THR A 19 -15.42 3.55 10.94
N LYS A 20 -15.23 3.93 12.21
CA LYS A 20 -16.32 4.08 13.18
C LYS A 20 -17.38 5.12 12.78
N ARG A 21 -17.00 6.20 12.10
CA ARG A 21 -17.94 7.26 11.68
C ARG A 21 -18.58 6.99 10.31
N MET A 22 -18.13 5.97 9.58
CA MET A 22 -18.68 5.65 8.28
C MET A 22 -20.15 5.17 8.37
N GLY A 23 -20.93 5.55 7.36
CA GLY A 23 -22.32 5.11 7.20
C GLY A 23 -22.43 3.58 7.07
N ARG A 24 -23.23 2.95 7.92
CA ARG A 24 -23.30 1.48 8.03
C ARG A 24 -23.90 0.79 6.82
N ASP A 25 -24.74 1.51 6.09
CA ASP A 25 -25.44 1.13 4.87
C ASP A 25 -24.69 1.54 3.58
N LYS A 26 -23.67 2.40 3.71
CA LYS A 26 -22.89 2.95 2.58
C LYS A 26 -21.64 2.14 2.24
N VAL A 27 -21.16 1.31 3.18
CA VAL A 27 -19.88 0.60 3.07
C VAL A 27 -20.10 -0.90 2.92
N CYS A 28 -19.41 -1.50 1.94
CA CYS A 28 -19.18 -2.93 1.89
C CYS A 28 -17.90 -3.25 2.68
N PHE A 29 -18.03 -3.87 3.84
CA PHE A 29 -16.91 -4.18 4.73
C PHE A 29 -16.51 -5.65 4.60
N ILE A 30 -15.23 -5.93 4.33
CA ILE A 30 -14.70 -7.28 4.11
C ILE A 30 -13.62 -7.55 5.15
N SER A 31 -13.94 -8.39 6.12
CA SER A 31 -13.01 -8.86 7.15
C SER A 31 -12.19 -10.07 6.71
N VAL A 32 -10.87 -9.91 6.59
CA VAL A 32 -9.93 -10.99 6.25
C VAL A 32 -9.62 -11.89 7.44
N GLN A 33 -9.51 -11.30 8.64
CA GLN A 33 -9.16 -12.03 9.86
C GLN A 33 -10.22 -11.91 10.94
N LYS A 34 -10.48 -10.68 11.39
CA LYS A 34 -11.25 -10.41 12.62
C LYS A 34 -12.72 -10.20 12.28
N PRO A 35 -13.64 -11.07 12.72
CA PRO A 35 -15.06 -10.94 12.34
C PRO A 35 -15.81 -9.86 13.14
N ARG A 36 -15.16 -9.19 14.09
CA ARG A 36 -15.80 -8.21 14.98
C ARG A 36 -15.10 -6.88 14.89
N LEU A 37 -15.88 -5.82 14.81
CA LEU A 37 -15.38 -4.45 14.86
C LEU A 37 -14.90 -4.10 16.28
N PRO A 38 -13.90 -3.22 16.42
CA PRO A 38 -13.37 -2.77 17.71
C PRO A 38 -14.28 -1.74 18.41
N TYR A 39 -15.50 -1.54 17.91
CA TYR A 39 -16.49 -0.61 18.43
C TYR A 39 -17.89 -1.23 18.29
N ARG A 40 -18.90 -0.64 18.94
CA ARG A 40 -20.28 -1.16 18.91
C ARG A 40 -20.93 -0.95 17.54
N GLY A 41 -21.73 -1.91 17.12
CA GLY A 41 -22.43 -1.90 15.84
C GLY A 41 -21.74 -2.78 14.79
N ASP A 42 -22.35 -2.84 13.61
CA ASP A 42 -21.82 -3.56 12.46
C ASP A 42 -22.22 -2.83 11.17
N PHE A 43 -21.56 -3.17 10.05
CA PHE A 43 -21.98 -2.75 8.72
C PHE A 43 -23.12 -3.65 8.22
N VAL A 44 -24.01 -3.10 7.40
CA VAL A 44 -25.11 -3.86 6.81
C VAL A 44 -24.55 -4.95 5.88
N GLU A 45 -23.55 -4.59 5.07
CA GLU A 45 -22.76 -5.53 4.26
C GLU A 45 -21.41 -5.78 4.92
N HIS A 46 -21.33 -6.87 5.68
CA HIS A 46 -20.09 -7.33 6.33
C HIS A 46 -19.79 -8.78 5.94
N TYR A 47 -18.77 -8.98 5.12
CA TYR A 47 -18.29 -10.28 4.68
C TYR A 47 -17.07 -10.73 5.47
N LYS A 48 -16.92 -12.04 5.67
CA LYS A 48 -15.70 -12.63 6.23
C LYS A 48 -15.09 -13.60 5.22
N THR A 49 -13.90 -13.29 4.72
CA THR A 49 -13.18 -14.19 3.82
C THR A 49 -11.70 -13.85 3.75
N ASP A 50 -10.85 -14.88 3.70
CA ASP A 50 -9.42 -14.75 3.46
C ASP A 50 -9.01 -15.19 2.04
N ARG A 51 -9.97 -15.27 1.12
CA ARG A 51 -9.75 -15.73 -0.26
C ARG A 51 -9.85 -14.56 -1.23
N SER A 52 -8.74 -14.23 -1.89
CA SER A 52 -8.69 -13.13 -2.86
C SER A 52 -9.73 -13.27 -3.98
N SER A 53 -9.98 -14.49 -4.47
CA SER A 53 -11.00 -14.76 -5.50
C SER A 53 -12.42 -14.43 -5.02
N THR A 54 -12.75 -14.72 -3.76
CA THR A 54 -14.05 -14.35 -3.17
C THR A 54 -14.17 -12.83 -3.06
N ILE A 55 -13.09 -12.14 -2.68
CA ILE A 55 -13.07 -10.67 -2.59
C ILE A 55 -13.27 -10.05 -3.98
N VAL A 56 -12.59 -10.54 -5.01
CA VAL A 56 -12.80 -10.11 -6.41
C VAL A 56 -14.26 -10.26 -6.82
N ASN A 57 -14.90 -11.38 -6.47
CA ASN A 57 -16.32 -11.58 -6.75
C ASN A 57 -17.19 -10.58 -5.98
N ILE A 58 -16.90 -10.29 -4.70
CA ILE A 58 -17.63 -9.28 -3.93
C ILE A 58 -17.49 -7.90 -4.58
N LEU A 59 -16.26 -7.49 -4.94
CA LEU A 59 -15.99 -6.21 -5.59
C LEU A 59 -16.78 -6.02 -6.89
N LYS A 60 -16.90 -7.09 -7.70
CA LYS A 60 -17.62 -7.04 -8.98
C LYS A 60 -19.15 -7.03 -8.83
N ASN A 61 -19.69 -7.35 -7.66
CA ASN A 61 -21.13 -7.51 -7.45
C ASN A 61 -21.73 -6.57 -6.39
N THR A 62 -20.91 -5.84 -5.62
CA THR A 62 -21.40 -4.86 -4.65
C THR A 62 -21.94 -3.62 -5.35
N ASP A 63 -23.00 -3.03 -4.80
CA ASP A 63 -23.53 -1.74 -5.23
C ASP A 63 -22.92 -0.55 -4.46
N LYS A 64 -22.06 -0.84 -3.47
CA LYS A 64 -21.43 0.16 -2.61
C LYS A 64 -20.30 0.88 -3.31
N LYS A 65 -20.26 2.20 -3.11
CA LYS A 65 -19.18 3.07 -3.60
C LYS A 65 -17.98 3.16 -2.67
N ILE A 66 -18.10 2.60 -1.47
CA ILE A 66 -17.04 2.51 -0.47
C ILE A 66 -16.88 1.03 -0.11
N VAL A 67 -15.69 0.49 -0.36
CA VAL A 67 -15.33 -0.87 0.06
C VAL A 67 -14.14 -0.81 1.00
N VAL A 68 -14.18 -1.56 2.09
CA VAL A 68 -13.05 -1.68 3.02
C VAL A 68 -12.63 -3.13 3.13
N ILE A 69 -11.35 -3.43 2.90
CA ILE A 69 -10.76 -4.76 3.05
C ILE A 69 -9.83 -4.74 4.28
N ASP A 70 -10.27 -5.35 5.40
CA ASP A 70 -9.61 -5.30 6.70
C ASP A 70 -9.26 -6.69 7.27
N ASP A 71 -8.02 -7.11 7.45
CA ASP A 71 -6.74 -6.50 7.10
C ASP A 71 -6.22 -7.18 5.82
N ALA A 72 -6.11 -6.42 4.73
CA ALA A 72 -5.75 -6.93 3.41
C ALA A 72 -4.34 -7.57 3.37
N GLN A 73 -3.43 -7.16 4.25
CA GLN A 73 -2.08 -7.76 4.33
C GLN A 73 -2.17 -9.26 4.64
N TYR A 74 -3.17 -9.67 5.42
CA TYR A 74 -3.36 -11.08 5.78
C TYR A 74 -3.80 -11.96 4.63
N LEU A 75 -4.22 -11.43 3.47
CA LEU A 75 -4.46 -12.25 2.28
C LEU A 75 -3.17 -12.94 1.83
N MET A 76 -2.08 -12.18 1.75
CA MET A 76 -0.77 -12.73 1.45
C MET A 76 -0.26 -13.67 2.55
N ALA A 77 -0.42 -13.25 3.81
CA ALA A 77 0.07 -14.05 4.95
C ALA A 77 -0.66 -15.39 5.07
N ASN A 78 -1.98 -15.39 4.95
CA ASN A 78 -2.78 -16.61 5.07
C ASN A 78 -2.54 -17.56 3.90
N GLU A 79 -2.39 -17.05 2.68
CA GLU A 79 -2.04 -17.87 1.50
C GLU A 79 -0.67 -18.52 1.67
N TYR A 80 0.34 -17.75 2.12
CA TYR A 80 1.67 -18.26 2.43
C TYR A 80 1.65 -19.37 3.50
N LEU A 81 0.94 -19.13 4.61
CA LEU A 81 0.87 -20.10 5.72
C LEU A 81 0.12 -21.38 5.33
N ARG A 82 -0.88 -21.29 4.46
CA ARG A 82 -1.63 -22.46 3.98
C ARG A 82 -0.77 -23.37 3.11
N ARG A 83 0.23 -22.80 2.42
CA ARG A 83 1.18 -23.46 1.52
C ARG A 83 2.56 -23.59 2.18
N ALA A 84 2.61 -23.73 3.51
CA ALA A 84 3.86 -23.73 4.27
C ALA A 84 4.75 -24.96 3.98
N ASP A 85 4.14 -26.09 3.63
CA ASP A 85 4.79 -27.34 3.25
C ASP A 85 5.34 -27.34 1.81
N GLU A 86 4.84 -26.45 0.95
CA GLU A 86 5.34 -26.28 -0.42
C GLU A 86 6.76 -25.70 -0.42
N LYS A 87 7.70 -26.41 -1.04
CA LYS A 87 9.12 -25.99 -1.12
C LYS A 87 9.46 -25.17 -2.37
N SER A 88 8.55 -25.05 -3.34
CA SER A 88 8.80 -24.27 -4.57
C SER A 88 8.80 -22.77 -4.27
N TYR A 89 9.63 -22.04 -5.01
CA TYR A 89 9.62 -20.57 -5.01
C TYR A 89 8.42 -20.00 -5.77
N ASP A 90 7.81 -20.76 -6.69
CA ASP A 90 6.66 -20.32 -7.51
C ASP A 90 5.48 -19.85 -6.64
N LYS A 91 5.34 -20.39 -5.42
CA LYS A 91 4.28 -19.98 -4.49
C LYS A 91 4.35 -18.50 -4.13
N PHE A 92 5.54 -17.91 -4.05
CA PHE A 92 5.69 -16.49 -3.74
C PHE A 92 5.24 -15.65 -4.93
N THR A 93 5.55 -16.09 -6.15
CA THR A 93 5.06 -15.47 -7.39
C THR A 93 3.54 -15.53 -7.46
N ASP A 94 2.93 -16.69 -7.20
CA ASP A 94 1.47 -16.85 -7.18
C ASP A 94 0.80 -15.89 -6.18
N ILE A 95 1.37 -15.76 -4.97
CA ILE A 95 0.86 -14.84 -3.94
C ILE A 95 0.96 -13.39 -4.41
N GLY A 96 2.08 -13.00 -5.02
CA GLY A 96 2.26 -11.68 -5.60
C GLY A 96 1.26 -11.40 -6.72
N VAL A 97 1.06 -12.36 -7.63
CA VAL A 97 0.08 -12.27 -8.73
C VAL A 97 -1.34 -12.18 -8.19
N ALA A 98 -1.71 -12.97 -7.18
CA ALA A 98 -3.03 -12.94 -6.58
C ALA A 98 -3.36 -11.57 -5.96
N PHE A 99 -2.37 -10.94 -5.29
CA PHE A 99 -2.53 -9.58 -4.80
C PHE A 99 -2.61 -8.57 -5.94
N ARG A 100 -1.73 -8.68 -6.94
CA ARG A 100 -1.73 -7.77 -8.09
C ARG A 100 -3.07 -7.79 -8.81
N ASN A 101 -3.61 -8.97 -9.10
CA ASN A 101 -4.92 -9.15 -9.71
C ASN A 101 -6.06 -8.54 -8.87
N LEU A 102 -5.96 -8.58 -7.54
CA LEU A 102 -6.94 -7.95 -6.66
C LEU A 102 -6.92 -6.43 -6.78
N VAL A 103 -5.74 -5.82 -6.87
CA VAL A 103 -5.61 -4.37 -7.07
C VAL A 103 -6.04 -3.98 -8.48
N ASP A 104 -5.60 -4.73 -9.51
CA ASP A 104 -6.02 -4.49 -10.91
C ASP A 104 -7.55 -4.65 -11.08
N THR A 105 -8.22 -5.46 -10.26
CA THR A 105 -9.69 -5.53 -10.25
C THR A 105 -10.34 -4.19 -9.85
N VAL A 106 -9.68 -3.40 -8.99
CA VAL A 106 -10.19 -2.07 -8.59
C VAL A 106 -10.21 -1.12 -9.79
N ASP A 107 -9.22 -1.22 -10.67
CA ASP A 107 -9.15 -0.41 -11.89
C ASP A 107 -10.33 -0.68 -12.85
N GLU A 108 -10.88 -1.90 -12.82
CA GLU A 108 -12.05 -2.31 -13.59
C GLU A 108 -13.38 -1.78 -13.02
N LEU A 109 -13.39 -1.25 -11.79
CA LEU A 109 -14.60 -0.73 -11.15
C LEU A 109 -14.96 0.67 -11.67
N PRO A 110 -16.21 1.13 -11.46
CA PRO A 110 -16.60 2.52 -11.72
C PRO A 110 -15.67 3.52 -11.04
N ASP A 111 -15.47 4.67 -11.67
CA ASP A 111 -14.53 5.70 -11.23
C ASP A 111 -14.85 6.33 -9.87
N ASP A 112 -16.11 6.30 -9.46
CA ASP A 112 -16.60 6.79 -8.18
C ASP A 112 -16.50 5.77 -7.02
N VAL A 113 -15.95 4.58 -7.28
CA VAL A 113 -15.75 3.52 -6.28
C VAL A 113 -14.37 3.64 -5.65
N VAL A 114 -14.34 3.75 -4.32
CA VAL A 114 -13.11 3.79 -3.52
C VAL A 114 -12.95 2.49 -2.74
N VAL A 115 -11.81 1.83 -2.90
CA VAL A 115 -11.47 0.57 -2.23
C VAL A 115 -10.31 0.79 -1.27
N TYR A 116 -10.61 0.73 0.03
CA TYR A 116 -9.63 0.88 1.10
C TYR A 116 -9.00 -0.47 1.47
N PHE A 117 -7.68 -0.54 1.35
CA PHE A 117 -6.87 -1.68 1.79
C PHE A 117 -6.22 -1.34 3.14
N MET A 118 -6.69 -1.97 4.21
CA MET A 118 -6.06 -1.85 5.53
C MET A 118 -4.82 -2.75 5.54
N TRP A 119 -3.64 -2.19 5.79
CA TRP A 119 -2.39 -2.90 5.59
C TRP A 119 -1.41 -2.73 6.74
N HIS A 120 -0.76 -3.82 7.15
CA HIS A 120 0.30 -3.76 8.15
C HIS A 120 1.62 -3.24 7.58
N THR A 121 2.29 -2.33 8.27
CA THR A 121 3.66 -1.92 7.94
C THR A 121 4.70 -2.73 8.70
N ASP A 122 5.92 -2.75 8.15
CA ASP A 122 7.15 -3.23 8.77
C ASP A 122 8.24 -2.17 8.61
N THR A 123 9.19 -2.13 9.55
CA THR A 123 10.31 -1.19 9.50
C THR A 123 11.59 -1.97 9.24
N LYS A 124 12.23 -1.71 8.09
CA LYS A 124 13.52 -2.32 7.71
C LYS A 124 14.53 -1.21 7.48
N ASP A 125 15.68 -1.28 8.15
CA ASP A 125 16.78 -0.30 8.02
C ASP A 125 16.34 1.16 8.20
N GLY A 126 15.38 1.41 9.09
CA GLY A 126 14.83 2.75 9.35
C GLY A 126 13.80 3.24 8.33
N LEU A 127 13.50 2.45 7.29
CA LEU A 127 12.43 2.72 6.33
C LEU A 127 11.18 1.92 6.69
N THR A 128 10.04 2.60 6.77
CA THR A 128 8.75 1.97 7.00
C THR A 128 8.07 1.69 5.67
N GLN A 129 7.71 0.43 5.45
CA GLN A 129 7.11 -0.06 4.21
C GLN A 129 5.95 -1.00 4.51
N MET A 130 5.08 -1.20 3.53
CA MET A 130 4.00 -2.18 3.56
C MET A 130 4.60 -3.58 3.69
N LYS A 131 4.11 -4.34 4.68
CA LYS A 131 4.59 -5.68 4.97
C LYS A 131 4.13 -6.64 3.88
N THR A 132 5.04 -7.33 3.21
CA THR A 132 4.72 -8.43 2.28
C THR A 132 5.16 -9.79 2.86
N VAL A 133 5.09 -10.85 2.04
CA VAL A 133 5.54 -12.20 2.42
C VAL A 133 6.65 -12.70 1.49
N GLY A 134 7.77 -13.07 2.10
CA GLY A 134 8.93 -13.60 1.38
C GLY A 134 9.75 -12.52 0.66
N ARG A 135 11.07 -12.72 0.60
CA ARG A 135 12.01 -11.77 -0.03
C ARG A 135 11.73 -11.53 -1.51
N MET A 136 11.15 -12.52 -2.20
CA MET A 136 10.86 -12.41 -3.63
C MET A 136 9.74 -11.41 -3.92
N VAL A 137 8.63 -11.47 -3.16
CA VAL A 137 7.52 -10.52 -3.35
C VAL A 137 7.99 -9.10 -3.03
N ASP A 138 8.74 -8.92 -1.94
CA ASP A 138 9.36 -7.65 -1.56
C ASP A 138 10.26 -7.06 -2.67
N GLN A 139 10.92 -7.90 -3.47
CA GLN A 139 11.85 -7.45 -4.53
C GLN A 139 11.14 -6.99 -5.81
N TYR A 140 9.98 -7.55 -6.14
CA TYR A 140 9.29 -7.28 -7.41
C TYR A 140 8.10 -6.34 -7.26
N ILE A 141 7.52 -6.23 -6.06
CA ILE A 141 6.33 -5.44 -5.82
C ILE A 141 6.60 -4.47 -4.68
N THR A 142 6.40 -3.19 -4.95
CA THR A 142 6.22 -2.15 -3.93
C THR A 142 4.73 -1.83 -3.87
N PRO A 143 3.95 -2.39 -2.92
CA PRO A 143 2.50 -2.22 -2.88
C PRO A 143 2.05 -0.76 -2.84
N GLU A 144 2.82 0.11 -2.20
CA GLU A 144 2.60 1.56 -2.18
C GLU A 144 2.61 2.14 -3.59
N GLY A 145 3.38 1.57 -4.52
CA GLY A 145 3.45 1.97 -5.92
C GLY A 145 2.17 1.67 -6.73
N LEU A 146 1.20 0.95 -6.16
CA LEU A 146 -0.05 0.56 -6.83
C LEU A 146 -1.22 1.52 -6.56
N SER A 147 -0.97 2.63 -5.87
CA SER A 147 -1.98 3.63 -5.54
C SER A 147 -1.35 5.02 -5.47
N ASP A 148 -2.13 6.05 -5.79
CA ASP A 148 -1.75 7.45 -5.59
C ASP A 148 -2.02 7.94 -4.16
N ILE A 149 -2.76 7.17 -3.36
CA ILE A 149 -3.19 7.53 -2.00
C ILE A 149 -2.78 6.43 -1.02
N VAL A 150 -1.76 6.74 -0.21
CA VAL A 150 -1.25 5.89 0.87
C VAL A 150 -1.16 6.74 2.12
N LEU A 151 -2.01 6.46 3.10
CA LEU A 151 -1.98 7.12 4.41
C LEU A 151 -1.38 6.18 5.45
N GLU A 152 -0.68 6.73 6.44
CA GLU A 152 -0.09 5.93 7.53
C GLU A 152 -0.67 6.34 8.87
N THR A 153 -1.14 5.36 9.65
CA THR A 153 -1.61 5.63 11.01
C THR A 153 -0.45 5.99 11.93
N ALA A 154 -0.64 6.99 12.79
CA ALA A 154 0.25 7.32 13.89
C ALA A 154 -0.50 7.34 15.22
N VAL A 155 0.23 7.08 16.31
CA VAL A 155 -0.27 7.25 17.68
C VAL A 155 0.69 8.18 18.41
N VAL A 156 0.20 9.35 18.82
CA VAL A 156 0.98 10.36 19.56
C VAL A 156 0.15 10.79 20.76
N ASP A 157 0.73 10.68 21.95
CA ASP A 157 0.09 11.04 23.23
C ASP A 157 -1.31 10.42 23.43
N GLY A 158 -1.49 9.18 22.96
CA GLY A 158 -2.74 8.44 23.05
C GLY A 158 -3.83 8.85 22.05
N LYS A 159 -3.54 9.82 21.19
CA LYS A 159 -4.38 10.22 20.06
C LYS A 159 -3.95 9.50 18.78
N TYR A 160 -4.91 9.29 17.88
CA TYR A 160 -4.73 8.51 16.67
C TYR A 160 -4.88 9.42 15.46
N TYR A 161 -3.94 9.33 14.53
CA TYR A 161 -3.86 10.19 13.35
C TYR A 161 -3.63 9.38 12.08
N PHE A 162 -3.89 10.00 10.93
CA PHE A 162 -3.32 9.62 9.64
C PHE A 162 -2.27 10.64 9.21
N MET A 163 -1.10 10.18 8.82
CA MET A 163 -0.09 10.97 8.12
C MET A 163 -0.46 10.98 6.63
N THR A 164 -0.48 12.17 6.03
CA THR A 164 -0.95 12.39 4.66
C THR A 164 0.19 12.57 3.66
N GLN A 165 1.41 12.83 4.15
CA GLN A 165 2.58 13.13 3.34
C GLN A 165 3.79 12.29 3.76
N ASN A 166 4.71 12.10 2.81
CA ASN A 166 5.95 11.37 3.02
C ASN A 166 6.87 12.11 4.03
N ASN A 167 7.43 11.39 5.00
CA ASN A 167 8.35 11.95 6.00
C ASN A 167 9.84 11.73 5.68
N GLY A 168 10.15 11.27 4.46
CA GLY A 168 11.47 10.88 3.99
C GLY A 168 11.87 9.43 4.33
N HIS A 169 11.05 8.71 5.09
CA HIS A 169 11.35 7.36 5.60
C HIS A 169 10.17 6.38 5.46
N ASN A 170 9.12 6.75 4.73
CA ASN A 170 7.95 5.91 4.49
C ASN A 170 7.44 6.06 3.05
N GLY A 171 6.43 5.29 2.67
CA GLY A 171 5.78 5.35 1.35
C GLY A 171 4.49 6.18 1.30
N VAL A 172 4.25 7.02 2.32
CA VAL A 172 3.03 7.84 2.44
C VAL A 172 2.94 8.85 1.30
N LYS A 173 1.76 9.01 0.72
CA LYS A 173 1.47 9.96 -0.36
C LYS A 173 -0.01 10.25 -0.45
N SER A 174 -0.31 11.47 -0.86
CA SER A 174 -1.64 11.90 -1.28
C SER A 174 -1.47 12.99 -2.34
N PRO A 175 -2.46 13.21 -3.22
CA PRO A 175 -2.45 14.30 -4.18
C PRO A 175 -2.30 15.67 -3.50
N GLU A 176 -1.57 16.57 -4.16
CA GLU A 176 -1.41 17.94 -3.69
C GLU A 176 -2.77 18.62 -3.57
N GLY A 177 -3.03 19.26 -2.42
CA GLY A 177 -4.27 19.96 -2.13
C GLY A 177 -5.41 19.08 -1.59
N MET A 178 -5.26 17.75 -1.55
CA MET A 178 -6.30 16.85 -1.01
C MET A 178 -6.45 16.99 0.51
N PHE A 179 -5.33 17.09 1.23
CA PHE A 179 -5.33 17.32 2.67
C PHE A 179 -4.49 18.56 2.99
N PRO A 180 -5.00 19.50 3.81
CA PRO A 180 -4.29 20.74 4.11
C PRO A 180 -3.08 20.52 5.03
N GLU A 181 -3.12 19.49 5.86
CA GLU A 181 -2.17 19.28 6.96
C GLU A 181 -1.36 18.00 6.79
N PHE A 182 -0.18 17.96 7.40
CA PHE A 182 0.70 16.78 7.43
C PHE A 182 0.06 15.59 8.16
N SER A 183 -0.75 15.90 9.17
CA SER A 183 -1.52 14.92 9.91
C SER A 183 -2.97 15.34 10.03
N ILE A 184 -3.84 14.34 9.99
CA ILE A 184 -5.28 14.49 10.17
C ILE A 184 -5.76 13.46 11.20
N ASP A 185 -6.93 13.68 11.77
CA ASP A 185 -7.57 12.72 12.66
C ASP A 185 -7.74 11.34 12.00
N ASN A 186 -7.72 10.29 12.82
CA ASN A 186 -7.93 8.90 12.38
C ASN A 186 -9.41 8.63 12.06
N ASP A 187 -9.94 9.30 11.05
CA ASP A 187 -11.32 9.20 10.58
C ASP A 187 -11.37 8.91 9.09
N LEU A 188 -11.78 7.70 8.73
CA LEU A 188 -11.85 7.30 7.34
C LEU A 188 -13.01 7.95 6.59
N GLN A 189 -14.06 8.41 7.29
CA GLN A 189 -15.17 9.11 6.64
C GLN A 189 -14.69 10.45 6.08
N TYR A 190 -13.89 11.20 6.85
CA TYR A 190 -13.28 12.45 6.38
C TYR A 190 -12.31 12.21 5.20
N VAL A 191 -11.55 11.12 5.24
CA VAL A 191 -10.69 10.71 4.11
C VAL A 191 -11.52 10.44 2.85
N ASP A 192 -12.61 9.68 2.94
CA ASP A 192 -13.52 9.43 1.81
C ASP A 192 -14.13 10.73 1.28
N ASP A 193 -14.66 11.57 2.16
CA ASP A 193 -15.25 12.86 1.78
C ASP A 193 -14.23 13.77 1.06
N SER A 194 -12.98 13.81 1.54
CA SER A 194 -11.88 14.57 0.91
C SER A 194 -11.51 14.01 -0.47
N ILE A 195 -11.45 12.68 -0.62
CA ILE A 195 -11.19 12.03 -1.93
C ILE A 195 -12.31 12.36 -2.92
N ARG A 196 -13.57 12.21 -2.49
CA ARG A 196 -14.74 12.47 -3.35
C ARG A 196 -14.80 13.93 -3.79
N ASN A 197 -14.51 14.87 -2.89
CA ASN A 197 -14.42 16.30 -3.22
C ASN A 197 -13.27 16.57 -4.21
N TYR A 198 -12.08 16.06 -3.92
CA TYR A 198 -10.88 16.28 -4.74
C TYR A 198 -11.05 15.83 -6.20
N TYR A 199 -11.75 14.71 -6.42
CA TYR A 199 -12.03 14.18 -7.76
C TYR A 199 -13.39 14.60 -8.33
N TYR A 200 -14.11 15.53 -7.70
CA TYR A 200 -15.39 16.07 -8.15
C TYR A 200 -16.47 15.01 -8.40
N PHE A 201 -16.57 14.01 -7.51
CA PHE A 201 -17.60 12.98 -7.63
C PHE A 201 -19.01 13.55 -7.42
N GLU A 202 -19.99 12.89 -8.03
CA GLU A 202 -21.38 13.28 -7.86
C GLU A 202 -21.80 13.19 -6.37
N ASN A 203 -22.51 14.21 -5.88
CA ASN A 203 -22.93 14.33 -4.48
C ASN A 203 -21.77 14.41 -3.47
N ALA A 204 -20.54 14.70 -3.92
CA ALA A 204 -19.46 15.05 -3.02
C ALA A 204 -19.75 16.36 -2.29
N LYS A 205 -19.18 16.50 -1.08
CA LYS A 205 -19.16 17.77 -0.35
C LYS A 205 -18.44 18.83 -1.18
N THR A 206 -18.90 20.07 -1.07
CA THR A 206 -18.28 21.24 -1.69
C THR A 206 -16.97 21.60 -0.99
N ASP A 207 -16.12 22.37 -1.67
CA ASP A 207 -14.84 22.84 -1.10
C ASP A 207 -15.02 23.61 0.21
N ASP A 208 -16.11 24.36 0.34
CA ASP A 208 -16.39 25.13 1.55
C ASP A 208 -16.83 24.22 2.71
N GLU A 209 -17.59 23.16 2.42
CA GLU A 209 -17.93 22.13 3.42
C GLU A 209 -16.69 21.37 3.87
N ILE A 210 -15.81 20.97 2.94
CA ILE A 210 -14.55 20.29 3.26
C ILE A 210 -13.60 21.19 4.05
N LYS A 211 -13.51 22.49 3.73
CA LYS A 211 -12.69 23.44 4.51
C LYS A 211 -13.17 23.56 5.96
N VAL A 212 -14.48 23.54 6.19
CA VAL A 212 -15.04 23.58 7.54
C VAL A 212 -14.71 22.29 8.28
N GLU A 213 -14.93 21.12 7.67
CA GLU A 213 -14.60 19.83 8.30
C GLU A 213 -13.10 19.67 8.54
N ALA A 214 -12.25 20.18 7.64
CA ALA A 214 -10.81 20.14 7.80
C ALA A 214 -10.34 20.81 9.10
N GLN A 215 -11.03 21.86 9.57
CA GLN A 215 -10.71 22.53 10.85
C GLN A 215 -10.96 21.63 12.06
N GLU A 216 -11.90 20.69 11.96
CA GLU A 216 -12.21 19.72 13.02
C GLU A 216 -11.27 18.51 13.00
N HIS A 217 -10.57 18.29 11.88
CA HIS A 217 -9.75 17.11 11.64
C HIS A 217 -8.24 17.40 11.58
N ILE A 218 -7.80 18.59 12.00
CA ILE A 218 -6.37 18.95 12.06
C ILE A 218 -5.66 18.04 13.08
N GLY A 219 -4.64 17.31 12.61
CA GLY A 219 -3.77 16.53 13.48
C GLY A 219 -2.68 17.38 14.12
N GLU A 220 -2.20 16.94 15.28
CA GLU A 220 -1.16 17.66 16.05
C GLU A 220 0.26 17.22 15.70
N VAL A 221 0.42 16.31 14.73
CA VAL A 221 1.73 15.79 14.34
C VAL A 221 2.32 16.70 13.26
N GLU A 222 3.48 17.29 13.58
CA GLU A 222 4.24 18.13 12.64
C GLU A 222 5.14 17.28 11.72
N PRO A 223 5.42 17.76 10.49
CA PRO A 223 6.41 17.13 9.63
C PRO A 223 7.81 17.17 10.26
N PRO A 224 8.69 16.21 9.93
CA PRO A 224 10.06 16.22 10.44
C PRO A 224 10.80 17.50 10.00
N LYS A 225 11.46 18.15 10.97
CA LYS A 225 12.25 19.36 10.70
C LYS A 225 13.37 19.03 9.71
N ARG A 226 13.38 19.70 8.55
CA ARG A 226 14.52 19.65 7.62
C ARG A 226 15.78 20.11 8.37
N ARG A 227 16.78 19.24 8.48
CA ARG A 227 18.10 19.65 9.00
C ARG A 227 18.68 20.70 8.06
N GLU A 228 18.64 21.97 8.47
CA GLU A 228 19.41 23.02 7.81
C GLU A 228 20.88 22.60 7.83
N ARG A 229 21.48 22.37 6.66
CA ARG A 229 22.93 22.23 6.54
C ARG A 229 23.54 23.54 7.02
N LYS A 230 24.02 23.58 8.27
CA LYS A 230 24.91 24.66 8.74
C LYS A 230 26.08 24.73 7.77
N ARG A 231 26.12 25.78 6.94
CA ARG A 231 27.31 26.17 6.19
C ARG A 231 28.39 26.47 7.23
N ARG A 232 29.28 25.50 7.50
CA ARG A 232 30.56 25.80 8.14
C ARG A 232 31.35 26.59 7.10
N GLY A 233 31.57 27.87 7.38
CA GLY A 233 32.51 28.67 6.61
C GLY A 233 33.90 28.07 6.73
N SER A 234 34.57 27.92 5.60
CA SER A 234 36.02 27.83 5.51
C SER A 234 36.42 28.55 4.23
N GLU A 235 37.40 29.44 4.42
CA GLU A 235 38.04 30.31 3.45
C GLU A 235 38.67 29.51 2.29
N ASP A 236 38.73 30.17 1.13
CA ASP A 236 39.53 29.90 -0.07
C ASP A 236 39.95 28.45 -0.38
N GLU A 237 39.21 27.80 -1.28
CA GLU A 237 39.80 26.97 -2.34
C GLU A 237 39.14 27.31 -3.68
N THR A 238 39.99 27.58 -4.67
CA THR A 238 39.65 27.99 -6.04
C THR A 238 38.87 26.92 -6.81
N PRO A 239 38.06 27.29 -7.81
CA PRO A 239 37.18 26.36 -8.50
C PRO A 239 37.97 25.45 -9.46
N ALA A 240 37.99 24.15 -9.17
CA ALA A 240 38.43 23.14 -10.14
C ALA A 240 37.34 22.93 -11.19
N VAL A 241 37.74 23.13 -12.43
CA VAL A 241 36.98 23.01 -13.68
C VAL A 241 36.40 21.59 -13.82
N VAL A 242 35.09 21.50 -14.08
CA VAL A 242 34.43 20.25 -14.50
C VAL A 242 34.79 20.01 -15.97
N ALA A 243 35.72 19.10 -16.22
CA ALA A 243 35.93 18.52 -17.54
C ALA A 243 35.02 17.29 -17.69
N GLU A 244 34.17 17.34 -18.73
CA GLU A 244 33.55 16.16 -19.33
C GLU A 244 34.63 15.15 -19.74
N GLU A 245 34.48 13.90 -19.31
CA GLU A 245 34.58 12.67 -20.12
C GLU A 245 34.82 11.48 -19.19
N THR A 246 33.88 10.53 -19.15
CA THR A 246 34.08 9.17 -19.66
C THR A 246 32.89 8.28 -19.29
N LYS A 247 32.08 7.97 -20.31
CA LYS A 247 31.39 6.68 -20.42
C LYS A 247 32.47 5.62 -20.58
N GLU A 248 32.64 4.74 -19.59
CA GLU A 248 33.13 3.34 -19.74
C GLU A 248 33.43 2.72 -18.37
N VAL A 249 32.39 2.31 -17.62
CA VAL A 249 32.52 1.19 -16.66
C VAL A 249 31.15 0.52 -16.53
N LEU A 250 30.75 -0.26 -17.53
CA LEU A 250 29.62 -1.17 -17.43
C LEU A 250 29.77 -2.34 -18.41
N MET A 251 30.96 -2.92 -18.49
CA MET A 251 31.19 -4.26 -19.06
C MET A 251 32.45 -4.85 -18.43
N ASN A 252 32.28 -5.65 -17.38
CA ASN A 252 33.19 -6.72 -16.98
C ASN A 252 32.61 -7.47 -15.77
N GLU A 253 31.58 -8.28 -16.01
CA GLU A 253 31.33 -9.49 -15.22
C GLU A 253 31.63 -10.70 -16.12
N PRO A 254 32.42 -11.68 -15.67
CA PRO A 254 32.68 -12.87 -16.47
C PRO A 254 31.41 -13.72 -16.58
N ALA A 255 30.99 -13.97 -17.82
CA ALA A 255 29.88 -14.84 -18.16
C ALA A 255 30.10 -16.27 -17.62
N VAL A 256 29.14 -16.78 -16.87
CA VAL A 256 29.04 -18.19 -16.48
C VAL A 256 28.72 -19.00 -17.75
N PRO A 257 29.51 -20.02 -18.13
CA PRO A 257 29.23 -20.78 -19.35
C PRO A 257 27.96 -21.60 -19.22
N PHE A 258 27.04 -21.41 -20.16
CA PHE A 258 25.87 -22.24 -20.39
C PHE A 258 26.34 -23.54 -21.05
N GLU A 259 26.36 -24.67 -20.32
CA GLU A 259 26.59 -25.99 -20.92
C GLU A 259 25.33 -26.44 -21.67
N GLU A 260 25.42 -26.50 -23.00
CA GLU A 260 24.44 -27.17 -23.85
C GLU A 260 24.50 -28.70 -23.63
N GLU A 261 23.46 -29.29 -23.02
CA GLU A 261 23.26 -30.73 -23.04
C GLU A 261 23.02 -31.21 -24.49
N LYS A 262 24.03 -31.85 -25.08
CA LYS A 262 23.89 -32.54 -26.38
C LYS A 262 23.08 -33.83 -26.22
N PRO A 263 22.23 -34.19 -27.21
CA PRO A 263 21.38 -35.37 -27.13
C PRO A 263 22.21 -36.66 -27.17
N LYS A 264 21.92 -37.59 -26.24
CA LYS A 264 22.60 -38.89 -26.11
C LYS A 264 22.36 -39.76 -27.34
N ARG A 265 23.45 -40.11 -28.03
CA ARG A 265 23.47 -41.01 -29.19
C ARG A 265 23.38 -42.47 -28.71
N ASN A 266 22.26 -43.15 -28.96
CA ASN A 266 22.08 -44.58 -28.69
C ASN A 266 23.15 -45.42 -29.42
N ARG A 267 24.02 -46.12 -28.67
CA ARG A 267 24.88 -47.17 -29.21
C ARG A 267 24.16 -48.51 -29.16
N ARG A 268 23.90 -49.07 -30.34
CA ARG A 268 23.51 -50.46 -30.56
C ARG A 268 24.52 -51.41 -29.89
N ARG A 269 24.03 -52.35 -29.09
CA ARG A 269 24.75 -53.58 -28.70
C ARG A 269 25.01 -54.40 -29.97
N LYS A 270 26.26 -54.83 -30.18
CA LYS A 270 26.61 -55.94 -31.06
C LYS A 270 26.84 -57.17 -30.19
N GLU A 271 26.20 -58.26 -30.60
CA GLU A 271 26.31 -59.61 -30.05
C GLU A 271 27.74 -60.17 -30.18
N GLN A 272 28.14 -60.91 -29.16
CA GLN A 272 28.96 -62.13 -29.25
C GLN A 272 28.33 -63.18 -28.35
#